data_AF-A0A167A8V6-F1
#
_entry.id   AF-A0A167A8V6-F1
#
_cell.length_a   1.000
_cell.length_b   1.000
_cell.length_c   1.000
_cell.angle_alpha   90.00
_cell.angle_beta   90.00
_cell.angle_gamma   90.00
#
_symmetry.space_group_name_H-M   'P 1'
#
loop_
_entity.id
_entity.type
_entity.pdbx_description
1 polymer ?
#
loop_
_entity_poly.entity_id
_entity_poly.type
_entity_poly.pdbx_seq_one_letter_code
_entity_poly.pdbx_strand_id
1 'polypeptide(L)'
;MSINSNALSTYKLLKATAEVAEQSLEGRIQHYRAHLKSEDKELRTYTQKAAADLLGVNNRTLKRRHDQGDFDHLSIQKGANGHYAYTLSNIFAMAEILGIKADHRDPTDKLQVLVINSLKGGCGKTTSLVNLAAALATTNIKRYRIGIIDLDPQGSSSSFFPSNEHDPITVGDLMRDCIELDEGETWSQLVADSFQKTHIPNIRILPSGMDDFYFEHETATELKESSSYEETRHYHKLKERVIQPVEDEFDIILIDTAPSLNFMFYNALMASTAMLIPVHPEAVDFDANNKYLKRLGEIYHTVAALGHEGWDFMQFLVTNYVKGNHSQRDIVKDVRTAFGRQVMSYPINHSSAITASSSSFNTIFDQKTSDSLASRESLLRAQENIKDVVDELEMLIRSNWSSTQSNLD
;
A
#
# COMPACT_ATOMS: atom_id res chain seq x y z
N MET A 1 -30.32 -1.40 31.26
CA MET A 1 -29.60 -2.23 32.25
C MET A 1 -29.04 -1.30 33.33
N SER A 2 -29.19 -1.62 34.63
CA SER A 2 -28.53 -0.83 35.69
C SER A 2 -27.06 -1.23 35.77
N ILE A 3 -26.16 -0.26 35.58
CA ILE A 3 -24.72 -0.50 35.67
C ILE A 3 -24.36 -0.54 37.16
N ASN A 4 -23.71 -1.62 37.59
CA ASN A 4 -23.21 -1.79 38.96
C ASN A 4 -22.34 -0.59 39.37
N SER A 5 -22.47 -0.09 40.61
CA SER A 5 -21.73 1.06 41.12
C SER A 5 -20.21 0.96 40.97
N ASN A 6 -19.66 -0.26 41.09
CA ASN A 6 -18.23 -0.51 40.89
C ASN A 6 -17.84 -0.44 39.41
N ALA A 7 -18.68 -0.93 38.50
CA ALA A 7 -18.44 -0.78 37.07
C ALA A 7 -18.52 0.70 36.65
N LEU A 8 -19.45 1.47 37.24
CA LEU A 8 -19.58 2.90 36.98
C LEU A 8 -18.40 3.71 37.52
N SER A 9 -17.86 3.36 38.69
CA SER A 9 -16.67 4.03 39.24
C SER A 9 -15.41 3.71 38.45
N THR A 10 -15.21 2.44 38.05
CA THR A 10 -14.11 2.06 37.14
C THR A 10 -14.23 2.74 35.78
N TYR A 11 -15.44 2.80 35.20
CA TYR A 11 -15.69 3.53 33.94
C TYR A 11 -15.32 5.01 34.07
N LYS A 12 -15.77 5.69 35.13
CA LYS A 12 -15.44 7.10 35.39
C LYS A 12 -13.93 7.31 35.56
N LEU A 13 -13.25 6.41 36.25
CA LEU A 13 -11.80 6.47 36.43
C LEU A 13 -11.06 6.27 35.10
N LEU A 14 -11.45 5.26 34.31
CA LEU A 14 -10.85 5.00 33.00
C LEU A 14 -11.10 6.15 32.03
N LYS A 15 -12.32 6.72 32.01
CA LYS A 15 -12.66 7.87 31.18
C LYS A 15 -11.83 9.10 31.56
N ALA A 16 -11.73 9.42 32.84
CA ALA A 16 -10.91 10.53 33.32
C ALA A 16 -9.41 10.30 33.03
N THR A 17 -8.93 9.05 33.15
CA THR A 17 -7.53 8.70 32.82
C THR A 17 -7.28 8.81 31.32
N ALA A 18 -8.22 8.39 30.49
CA ALA A 18 -8.15 8.53 29.04
C ALA A 18 -8.15 10.00 28.61
N GLU A 19 -9.03 10.85 29.17
CA GLU A 19 -9.06 12.29 28.91
C GLU A 19 -7.74 12.97 29.32
N VAL A 20 -7.16 12.60 30.47
CA VAL A 20 -5.86 13.13 30.91
C VAL A 20 -4.71 12.62 30.04
N ALA A 21 -4.73 11.34 29.65
CA ALA A 21 -3.74 10.77 28.74
C ALA A 21 -3.84 11.42 27.36
N GLU A 22 -5.06 11.63 26.85
CA GLU A 22 -5.35 12.33 25.61
C GLU A 22 -4.84 13.76 25.67
N GLN A 23 -5.15 14.56 26.69
CA GLN A 23 -4.62 15.93 26.83
C GLN A 23 -3.09 15.98 27.01
N SER A 24 -2.53 15.04 27.78
CA SER A 24 -1.08 14.97 28.02
C SER A 24 -0.31 14.48 26.80
N LEU A 25 -0.90 13.61 25.99
CA LEU A 25 -0.31 13.08 24.77
C LEU A 25 -0.71 13.91 23.56
N GLU A 26 -1.79 14.68 23.57
CA GLU A 26 -2.26 15.52 22.47
C GLU A 26 -1.19 16.51 22.10
N GLY A 27 -0.59 17.21 23.06
CA GLY A 27 0.52 18.13 22.76
C GLY A 27 1.71 17.42 22.11
N ARG A 28 2.01 16.17 22.49
CA ARG A 28 3.09 15.37 21.90
C ARG A 28 2.71 14.75 20.57
N ILE A 29 1.51 14.23 20.43
CA ILE A 29 0.95 13.60 19.24
C ILE A 29 0.65 14.65 18.20
N GLN A 30 0.08 15.80 18.55
CA GLN A 30 -0.03 16.98 17.69
C GLN A 30 1.35 17.52 17.37
N HIS A 31 2.33 17.57 18.28
CA HIS A 31 3.69 17.98 17.90
C HIS A 31 4.37 16.97 16.97
N TYR A 32 4.17 15.66 17.17
CA TYR A 32 4.72 14.59 16.32
C TYR A 32 4.02 14.56 14.96
N ARG A 33 2.68 14.60 14.94
CA ARG A 33 1.83 14.72 13.73
C ARG A 33 2.04 16.06 13.03
N ALA A 34 2.26 17.15 13.75
CA ALA A 34 2.58 18.44 13.16
C ALA A 34 3.98 18.41 12.56
N HIS A 35 5.00 17.83 13.21
CA HIS A 35 6.31 17.60 12.56
C HIS A 35 6.18 16.70 11.32
N LEU A 36 5.34 15.65 11.38
CA LEU A 36 5.07 14.75 10.24
C LEU A 36 4.22 15.40 9.13
N LYS A 37 3.33 16.34 9.46
CA LYS A 37 2.48 17.09 8.52
C LYS A 37 3.13 18.40 8.02
N SER A 38 4.11 18.96 8.75
CA SER A 38 4.72 20.26 8.44
C SER A 38 5.94 20.17 7.55
N GLU A 39 6.59 19.01 7.49
CA GLU A 39 7.63 18.76 6.51
C GLU A 39 6.98 18.12 5.28
N ASP A 40 6.62 18.94 4.30
CA ASP A 40 6.33 18.46 2.95
C ASP A 40 7.43 17.48 2.56
N LYS A 41 7.05 16.23 2.27
CA LYS A 41 8.03 15.21 1.89
C LYS A 41 8.83 15.71 0.70
N GLU A 42 10.14 15.76 0.86
CA GLU A 42 11.00 16.19 -0.24
C GLU A 42 10.87 15.23 -1.43
N LEU A 43 10.69 15.81 -2.62
CA LEU A 43 10.59 15.02 -3.83
C LEU A 43 11.92 14.34 -4.15
N ARG A 44 11.87 13.03 -4.37
CA ARG A 44 13.02 12.28 -4.90
C ARG A 44 13.45 12.88 -6.23
N THR A 45 14.76 13.09 -6.37
CA THR A 45 15.35 13.53 -7.64
C THR A 45 16.15 12.42 -8.31
N TYR A 46 16.16 12.45 -9.64
CA TYR A 46 16.85 11.51 -10.51
C TYR A 46 17.95 12.24 -11.26
N THR A 47 19.03 11.51 -11.55
CA THR A 47 20.06 11.98 -12.48
C THR A 47 19.53 11.91 -13.91
N GLN A 48 20.17 12.61 -14.85
CA GLN A 48 19.81 12.52 -16.27
C GLN A 48 19.82 11.07 -16.81
N LYS A 49 20.78 10.25 -16.37
CA LYS A 49 20.82 8.84 -16.76
C LYS A 49 19.59 8.09 -16.25
N ALA A 50 19.28 8.22 -14.95
CA ALA A 50 18.12 7.56 -14.37
C ALA A 50 16.79 8.05 -14.97
N ALA A 51 16.68 9.34 -15.27
CA ALA A 51 15.52 9.89 -15.98
C ALA A 51 15.39 9.31 -17.39
N ALA A 52 16.51 9.17 -18.13
CA ALA A 52 16.51 8.53 -19.45
C ALA A 52 16.10 7.05 -19.38
N ASP A 53 16.60 6.32 -18.38
CA ASP A 53 16.25 4.92 -18.14
C ASP A 53 14.74 4.77 -17.85
N LEU A 54 14.16 5.65 -17.01
CA LEU A 54 12.72 5.68 -16.71
C LEU A 54 11.83 6.13 -17.89
N LEU A 55 12.40 6.88 -18.83
CA LEU A 55 11.73 7.23 -20.09
C LEU A 55 11.87 6.14 -21.16
N GLY A 56 12.74 5.14 -20.96
CA GLY A 56 13.07 4.16 -21.98
C GLY A 56 13.82 4.76 -23.18
N VAL A 57 14.54 5.88 -22.99
CA VAL A 57 15.30 6.54 -24.06
C VAL A 57 16.80 6.52 -23.80
N ASN A 58 17.60 6.67 -24.85
CA ASN A 58 19.04 6.81 -24.68
C ASN A 58 19.38 8.13 -23.95
N ASN A 59 20.29 8.07 -22.97
CA ASN A 59 20.76 9.24 -22.23
C ASN A 59 21.29 10.38 -23.15
N ARG A 60 21.90 10.05 -24.29
CA ARG A 60 22.33 11.05 -25.30
C ARG A 60 21.14 11.74 -25.97
N THR A 61 20.05 11.01 -26.21
CA THR A 61 18.81 11.57 -26.78
C THR A 61 18.21 12.56 -25.81
N LEU A 62 18.08 12.20 -24.52
CA LEU A 62 17.54 13.10 -23.50
C LEU A 62 18.39 14.38 -23.38
N LYS A 63 19.72 14.24 -23.37
CA LYS A 63 20.63 15.40 -23.38
C LYS A 63 20.40 16.32 -24.58
N ARG A 64 20.31 15.75 -25.79
CA ARG A 64 20.10 16.53 -27.01
C ARG A 64 18.79 17.33 -26.95
N ARG A 65 17.70 16.72 -26.47
CA ARG A 65 16.39 17.37 -26.33
C ARG A 65 16.45 18.53 -25.33
N HIS A 66 17.20 18.36 -24.24
CA HIS A 66 17.56 19.46 -23.33
C HIS A 66 18.31 20.60 -24.02
N ASP A 67 19.38 20.27 -24.75
CA ASP A 67 20.21 21.27 -25.43
C ASP A 67 19.43 22.00 -26.55
N GLN A 68 18.30 21.43 -27.00
CA GLN A 68 17.36 22.03 -27.97
C GLN A 68 16.27 22.90 -27.32
N GLY A 69 16.20 22.95 -25.99
CA GLY A 69 15.21 23.75 -25.25
C GLY A 69 13.83 23.09 -25.12
N ASP A 70 13.69 21.81 -25.45
CA ASP A 70 12.38 21.11 -25.43
C ASP A 70 11.72 21.11 -24.03
N PHE A 71 12.52 21.27 -22.98
CA PHE A 71 12.08 21.18 -21.58
C PHE A 71 12.19 22.52 -20.83
N ASP A 72 12.45 23.63 -21.52
CA ASP A 72 12.70 24.94 -20.88
C ASP A 72 11.48 25.51 -20.14
N HIS A 73 10.28 25.03 -20.47
CA HIS A 73 9.04 25.36 -19.79
C HIS A 73 8.78 24.52 -18.53
N LEU A 74 9.59 23.48 -18.29
CA LEU A 74 9.51 22.65 -17.09
C LEU A 74 10.41 23.23 -16.00
N SER A 75 9.90 23.29 -14.77
CA SER A 75 10.71 23.65 -13.60
C SER A 75 11.61 22.47 -13.21
N ILE A 76 12.77 22.35 -13.85
CA ILE A 76 13.79 21.33 -13.58
C ILE A 76 14.97 22.00 -12.88
N GLN A 77 15.23 21.58 -11.64
CA GLN A 77 16.32 22.13 -10.85
C GLN A 77 17.68 21.60 -11.31
N LYS A 78 18.74 22.36 -11.01
CA LYS A 78 20.14 21.90 -11.14
C LYS A 78 20.74 21.76 -9.75
N GLY A 79 21.42 20.64 -9.51
CA GLY A 79 22.20 20.44 -8.29
C GLY A 79 23.43 21.34 -8.22
N ALA A 80 24.11 21.34 -7.07
CA ALA A 80 25.27 22.19 -6.80
C ALA A 80 26.46 21.99 -7.78
N ASN A 81 26.51 20.84 -8.44
CA ASN A 81 27.50 20.50 -9.48
C ASN A 81 27.07 20.92 -10.90
N GLY A 82 25.93 21.62 -11.04
CA GLY A 82 25.37 22.08 -12.32
C GLY A 82 24.62 21.00 -13.11
N HIS A 83 24.53 19.77 -12.61
CA HIS A 83 23.76 18.70 -13.25
C HIS A 83 22.26 18.83 -12.95
N TYR A 84 21.41 18.48 -13.92
CA TYR A 84 19.97 18.45 -13.72
C TYR A 84 19.54 17.41 -12.68
N ALA A 85 18.58 17.80 -11.84
CA ALA A 85 17.93 16.99 -10.83
C ALA A 85 16.44 16.92 -11.19
N TYR A 86 16.01 15.78 -11.73
CA TYR A 86 14.65 15.59 -12.24
C TYR A 86 13.75 15.05 -11.15
N THR A 87 12.56 15.59 -10.96
CA THR A 87 11.51 14.92 -10.17
C THR A 87 10.79 13.89 -11.02
N LEU A 88 10.01 13.00 -10.40
CA LEU A 88 9.17 12.06 -11.16
C LEU A 88 8.12 12.81 -12.01
N SER A 89 7.56 13.92 -11.49
CA SER A 89 6.66 14.79 -12.25
C SER A 89 7.34 15.41 -13.47
N ASN A 90 8.62 15.82 -13.37
CA ASN A 90 9.37 16.25 -14.55
C ASN A 90 9.49 15.11 -15.57
N ILE A 91 9.78 13.88 -15.12
CA ILE A 91 9.92 12.72 -16.01
C ILE A 91 8.61 12.43 -16.75
N PHE A 92 7.46 12.52 -16.08
CA PHE A 92 6.16 12.30 -16.74
C PHE A 92 5.84 13.40 -17.75
N ALA A 93 6.05 14.67 -17.41
CA ALA A 93 5.87 15.77 -18.36
C ALA A 93 6.83 15.65 -19.57
N MET A 94 8.08 15.24 -19.34
CA MET A 94 9.02 14.94 -20.42
C MET A 94 8.51 13.80 -21.31
N ALA A 95 7.90 12.75 -20.75
CA ALA A 95 7.35 11.67 -21.55
C ALA A 95 6.25 12.16 -22.50
N GLU A 96 5.36 13.04 -22.05
CA GLU A 96 4.32 13.66 -22.87
C GLU A 96 4.93 14.48 -24.03
N ILE A 97 5.90 15.34 -23.74
CA ILE A 97 6.62 16.16 -24.75
C ILE A 97 7.35 15.27 -25.77
N LEU A 98 7.87 14.14 -25.32
CA LEU A 98 8.56 13.16 -26.16
C LEU A 98 7.60 12.23 -26.93
N GLY A 99 6.30 12.28 -26.65
CA GLY A 99 5.30 11.37 -27.24
C GLY A 99 5.48 9.91 -26.79
N ILE A 100 6.11 9.68 -25.64
CA ILE A 100 6.35 8.35 -25.08
C ILE A 100 5.08 7.92 -24.36
N LYS A 101 4.38 6.92 -24.88
CA LYS A 101 3.22 6.33 -24.21
C LYS A 101 3.63 5.51 -23.00
N ALA A 102 2.77 5.49 -21.99
CA ALA A 102 2.95 4.62 -20.84
C ALA A 102 2.64 3.18 -21.26
N ASP A 103 3.33 2.22 -20.65
CA ASP A 103 3.10 0.78 -20.86
C ASP A 103 2.41 0.18 -19.62
N HIS A 104 1.42 0.89 -19.11
CA HIS A 104 0.59 0.43 -17.99
C HIS A 104 -0.57 -0.45 -18.47
N ARG A 105 -1.49 -0.81 -17.56
CA ARG A 105 -2.70 -1.59 -17.83
C ARG A 105 -3.44 -1.05 -19.06
N ASP A 106 -3.81 -1.94 -19.99
CA ASP A 106 -4.68 -1.57 -21.11
C ASP A 106 -6.14 -1.45 -20.63
N PRO A 107 -6.98 -0.57 -21.19
CA PRO A 107 -8.40 -0.49 -20.82
C PRO A 107 -9.17 -1.81 -20.92
N THR A 108 -8.74 -2.78 -21.73
CA THR A 108 -9.38 -4.10 -21.78
C THR A 108 -8.94 -5.05 -20.67
N ASP A 109 -7.82 -4.76 -20.00
CA ASP A 109 -7.35 -5.55 -18.88
C ASP A 109 -8.15 -5.24 -17.61
N LYS A 110 -8.28 -6.21 -16.73
CA LYS A 110 -8.88 -6.02 -15.40
C LYS A 110 -7.97 -5.22 -14.46
N LEU A 111 -8.59 -4.50 -13.52
CA LEU A 111 -7.85 -3.87 -12.42
C LEU A 111 -7.19 -4.95 -11.56
N GLN A 112 -5.90 -4.79 -11.23
CA GLN A 112 -5.26 -5.67 -10.27
C GLN A 112 -5.39 -5.08 -8.85
N VAL A 113 -6.20 -5.72 -8.02
CA VAL A 113 -6.31 -5.43 -6.58
C VAL A 113 -5.50 -6.46 -5.80
N LEU A 114 -4.43 -6.02 -5.15
CA LEU A 114 -3.52 -6.85 -4.35
C LEU A 114 -3.69 -6.55 -2.86
N VAL A 115 -4.17 -7.52 -2.10
CA VAL A 115 -4.20 -7.41 -0.63
C VAL A 115 -2.90 -7.95 -0.03
N ILE A 116 -2.30 -7.17 0.87
CA ILE A 116 -1.12 -7.60 1.64
C ILE A 116 -1.58 -7.99 3.03
N ASN A 117 -1.72 -9.30 3.25
CA ASN A 117 -2.44 -9.84 4.40
C ASN A 117 -1.58 -10.77 5.27
N SER A 118 -1.75 -10.66 6.58
CA SER A 118 -1.25 -11.59 7.59
C SER A 118 -1.95 -11.35 8.93
N LEU A 119 -2.44 -12.43 9.56
CA LEU A 119 -3.02 -12.39 10.91
C LEU A 119 -1.98 -12.21 12.01
N LYS A 120 -0.69 -12.09 11.66
CA LYS A 120 0.36 -11.79 12.61
C LYS A 120 0.73 -10.30 12.57
N GLY A 121 0.73 -9.65 13.73
CA GLY A 121 1.32 -8.32 13.89
C GLY A 121 2.85 -8.35 13.68
N GLY A 122 3.41 -7.32 13.05
CA GLY A 122 4.87 -7.17 12.93
C GLY A 122 5.58 -8.04 11.88
N CYS A 123 4.85 -8.76 11.01
CA CYS A 123 5.45 -9.52 9.91
C CYS A 123 5.87 -8.66 8.69
N GLY A 124 5.74 -7.33 8.80
CA GLY A 124 6.12 -6.38 7.75
C GLY A 124 5.07 -6.13 6.68
N LYS A 125 3.76 -6.22 6.96
CA LYS A 125 2.67 -5.91 6.01
C LYS A 125 2.76 -4.50 5.42
N THR A 126 2.50 -3.49 6.24
CA THR A 126 2.56 -2.08 5.86
C THR A 126 3.92 -1.72 5.28
N THR A 127 5.02 -2.14 5.91
CA THR A 127 6.37 -1.88 5.40
C THR A 127 6.60 -2.49 4.02
N SER A 128 6.12 -3.71 3.75
CA SER A 128 6.21 -4.29 2.41
C SER A 128 5.33 -3.50 1.44
N LEU A 129 4.07 -3.24 1.80
CA LEU A 129 3.11 -2.52 0.97
C LEU A 129 3.65 -1.18 0.48
N VAL A 130 4.08 -0.32 1.39
CA VAL A 130 4.49 1.06 1.05
C VAL A 130 5.77 1.07 0.20
N ASN A 131 6.69 0.14 0.44
CA ASN A 131 7.93 0.03 -0.34
C ASN A 131 7.69 -0.59 -1.72
N LEU A 132 6.80 -1.59 -1.83
CA LEU A 132 6.42 -2.18 -3.11
C LEU A 132 5.65 -1.16 -3.97
N ALA A 133 4.73 -0.39 -3.38
CA ALA A 133 4.03 0.69 -4.09
C ALA A 133 5.01 1.74 -4.61
N ALA A 134 5.90 2.23 -3.75
CA ALA A 134 6.90 3.22 -4.13
C ALA A 134 7.86 2.69 -5.21
N ALA A 135 8.27 1.42 -5.15
CA ALA A 135 9.07 0.81 -6.21
C ALA A 135 8.29 0.73 -7.53
N LEU A 136 7.07 0.15 -7.52
CA LEU A 136 6.20 0.07 -8.71
C LEU A 136 5.95 1.45 -9.34
N ALA A 137 5.90 2.51 -8.54
CA ALA A 137 5.72 3.86 -9.03
C ALA A 137 6.99 4.50 -9.62
N THR A 138 8.16 4.17 -9.07
CA THR A 138 9.39 4.97 -9.25
C THR A 138 10.54 4.27 -9.97
N THR A 139 10.46 2.96 -10.21
CA THR A 139 11.60 2.18 -10.73
C THR A 139 11.38 1.58 -12.12
N ASN A 140 10.23 1.78 -12.73
CA ASN A 140 9.91 1.22 -14.05
C ASN A 140 9.43 2.29 -15.05
N ILE A 141 9.44 1.89 -16.33
CA ILE A 141 9.00 2.71 -17.48
C ILE A 141 7.47 2.70 -17.68
N LYS A 142 6.76 1.85 -16.93
CA LYS A 142 5.34 1.53 -17.16
C LYS A 142 4.44 2.68 -16.73
N ARG A 143 4.86 3.40 -15.67
CA ARG A 143 4.13 4.53 -15.08
C ARG A 143 2.74 4.13 -14.61
N TYR A 144 2.66 3.02 -13.86
CA TYR A 144 1.42 2.54 -13.26
C TYR A 144 0.77 3.62 -12.38
N ARG A 145 -0.54 3.77 -12.51
CA ARG A 145 -1.43 4.53 -11.62
C ARG A 145 -1.80 3.63 -10.45
N ILE A 146 -1.31 3.97 -9.27
CA ILE A 146 -1.38 3.10 -8.09
C ILE A 146 -2.33 3.72 -7.06
N GLY A 147 -3.29 2.92 -6.61
CA GLY A 147 -4.11 3.22 -5.45
C GLY A 147 -3.59 2.48 -4.23
N ILE A 148 -3.57 3.13 -3.07
CA ILE A 148 -3.37 2.49 -1.78
C ILE A 148 -4.66 2.65 -0.99
N ILE A 149 -5.18 1.58 -0.42
CA ILE A 149 -6.30 1.62 0.52
C ILE A 149 -5.76 1.19 1.88
N ASP A 150 -5.74 2.11 2.84
CA ASP A 150 -5.42 1.79 4.22
C ASP A 150 -6.68 1.25 4.89
N LEU A 151 -6.74 -0.06 5.15
CA LEU A 151 -7.88 -0.69 5.82
C LEU A 151 -7.54 -1.08 7.27
N ASP A 152 -6.46 -0.51 7.82
CA ASP A 152 -6.14 -0.58 9.25
C ASP A 152 -6.52 0.75 9.90
N PRO A 153 -7.51 0.80 10.82
CA PRO A 153 -7.89 2.03 11.52
C PRO A 153 -6.74 2.74 12.26
N GLN A 154 -5.59 2.08 12.47
CA GLN A 154 -4.38 2.72 12.99
C GLN A 154 -3.68 3.66 12.00
N GLY A 155 -4.06 3.66 10.71
CA GLY A 155 -3.56 4.63 9.73
C GLY A 155 -2.07 4.47 9.41
N SER A 156 -1.54 3.25 9.49
CA SER A 156 -0.09 3.03 9.35
C SER A 156 0.38 3.40 7.95
N SER A 157 -0.30 2.95 6.90
CA SER A 157 0.08 3.27 5.52
C SER A 157 -0.28 4.71 5.14
N SER A 158 -1.38 5.25 5.70
CA SER A 158 -1.76 6.66 5.64
C SER A 158 -0.66 7.57 6.18
N SER A 159 0.06 7.15 7.22
CA SER A 159 1.19 7.91 7.77
C SER A 159 2.41 7.93 6.82
N PHE A 160 2.60 6.90 5.98
CA PHE A 160 3.65 6.90 4.95
C PHE A 160 3.32 7.80 3.76
N PHE A 161 2.03 8.07 3.53
CA PHE A 161 1.56 8.91 2.43
C PHE A 161 0.56 9.93 2.98
N PRO A 162 1.02 10.92 3.76
CA PRO A 162 0.12 11.84 4.44
C PRO A 162 -0.70 12.64 3.43
N SER A 163 -2.00 12.78 3.70
CA SER A 163 -2.88 13.69 2.97
C SER A 163 -2.61 15.15 3.37
N ASN A 164 -2.75 16.04 2.39
CA ASN A 164 -2.72 17.50 2.58
C ASN A 164 -4.08 18.06 3.02
N GLU A 165 -5.14 17.27 2.95
CA GLU A 165 -6.49 17.67 3.33
C GLU A 165 -6.68 17.62 4.85
N HIS A 166 -7.45 18.59 5.34
CA HIS A 166 -7.85 18.63 6.73
C HIS A 166 -9.12 17.77 6.88
N ASP A 167 -8.97 16.59 7.48
CA ASP A 167 -10.05 15.62 7.71
C ASP A 167 -10.56 14.94 6.42
N PRO A 168 -9.71 14.11 5.76
CA PRO A 168 -10.08 13.44 4.52
C PRO A 168 -11.14 12.36 4.76
N ILE A 169 -12.02 12.16 3.78
CA ILE A 169 -12.95 11.02 3.75
C ILE A 169 -12.15 9.72 3.82
N THR A 170 -12.53 8.83 4.74
CA THR A 170 -11.85 7.55 4.94
C THR A 170 -12.50 6.43 4.13
N VAL A 171 -11.79 5.31 4.01
CA VAL A 171 -12.37 4.06 3.49
C VAL A 171 -13.58 3.60 4.32
N GLY A 172 -13.56 3.81 5.64
CA GLY A 172 -14.66 3.47 6.53
C GLY A 172 -15.92 4.28 6.21
N ASP A 173 -15.78 5.58 5.98
CA ASP A 173 -16.90 6.47 5.64
C ASP A 173 -17.59 6.03 4.34
N LEU A 174 -16.80 5.72 3.30
CA LEU A 174 -17.32 5.22 2.02
C LEU A 174 -18.04 3.87 2.15
N MET A 175 -17.62 3.02 3.09
CA MET A 175 -18.21 1.70 3.31
C MET A 175 -19.47 1.73 4.19
N ARG A 176 -19.67 2.78 4.99
CA ARG A 176 -20.77 2.93 5.98
C ARG A 176 -22.06 3.53 5.42
N ASP A 177 -22.15 3.79 4.11
CA ASP A 177 -23.30 4.43 3.47
C ASP A 177 -23.74 5.75 4.15
N CYS A 178 -22.81 6.45 4.82
CA CYS A 178 -23.11 7.61 5.66
C CYS A 178 -22.80 8.97 4.99
N ILE A 179 -22.48 8.97 3.70
CA ILE A 179 -22.12 10.17 2.94
C ILE A 179 -23.29 10.58 2.04
N GLU A 180 -23.66 11.86 2.13
CA GLU A 180 -24.60 12.51 1.21
C GLU A 180 -23.83 13.17 0.07
N LEU A 181 -24.31 13.00 -1.17
CA LEU A 181 -23.69 13.58 -2.36
C LEU A 181 -24.14 15.03 -2.57
N ASP A 182 -23.23 15.86 -3.04
CA ASP A 182 -23.55 17.22 -3.48
C ASP A 182 -24.38 17.24 -4.77
N GLU A 183 -25.05 18.35 -5.07
CA GLU A 183 -25.89 18.48 -6.27
C GLU A 183 -25.06 18.31 -7.55
N GLY A 184 -25.35 17.24 -8.31
CA GLY A 184 -24.66 16.91 -9.56
C GLY A 184 -23.39 16.08 -9.41
N GLU A 185 -22.99 15.76 -8.18
CA GLU A 185 -21.89 14.84 -7.90
C GLU A 185 -22.33 13.38 -8.07
N THR A 186 -21.49 12.58 -8.73
CA THR A 186 -21.69 11.12 -8.83
C THR A 186 -20.90 10.40 -7.76
N TRP A 187 -21.36 9.21 -7.35
CA TRP A 187 -20.62 8.38 -6.40
C TRP A 187 -19.19 8.05 -6.87
N SER A 188 -18.99 7.80 -8.17
CA SER A 188 -17.65 7.60 -8.74
C SER A 188 -16.74 8.81 -8.58
N GLN A 189 -17.27 10.03 -8.75
CA GLN A 189 -16.50 11.25 -8.54
C GLN A 189 -16.11 11.41 -7.08
N LEU A 190 -17.07 11.29 -6.15
CA LEU A 190 -16.81 11.34 -4.70
C LEU A 190 -15.70 10.35 -4.30
N VAL A 191 -15.81 9.09 -4.73
CA VAL A 191 -14.82 8.06 -4.40
C VAL A 191 -13.46 8.41 -5.02
N ALA A 192 -13.42 8.82 -6.28
CA ALA A 192 -12.17 9.19 -6.95
C ALA A 192 -11.46 10.38 -6.29
N ASP A 193 -12.22 11.36 -5.82
CA ASP A 193 -11.71 12.54 -5.11
C ASP A 193 -11.28 12.21 -3.67
N SER A 194 -11.89 11.20 -3.05
CA SER A 194 -11.47 10.67 -1.74
C SER A 194 -10.08 10.01 -1.78
N PHE A 195 -9.61 9.58 -2.95
CA PHE A 195 -8.22 9.11 -3.13
C PHE A 195 -7.24 10.29 -3.18
N GLN A 196 -6.60 10.53 -2.05
CA GLN A 196 -5.71 11.66 -1.80
C GLN A 196 -4.41 11.56 -2.60
N LYS A 197 -3.97 12.68 -3.17
CA LYS A 197 -2.67 12.78 -3.84
C LYS A 197 -1.53 12.65 -2.82
N THR A 198 -0.44 12.03 -3.25
CA THR A 198 0.77 11.86 -2.42
C THR A 198 1.96 12.60 -3.02
N HIS A 199 3.09 12.62 -2.32
CA HIS A 199 4.36 13.15 -2.83
C HIS A 199 4.92 12.35 -4.02
N ILE A 200 4.42 11.14 -4.27
CA ILE A 200 4.71 10.36 -5.47
C ILE A 200 3.54 10.54 -6.45
N PRO A 201 3.74 11.20 -7.61
CA PRO A 201 2.65 11.74 -8.43
C PRO A 201 1.66 10.70 -8.99
N ASN A 202 2.07 9.44 -9.13
CA ASN A 202 1.24 8.33 -9.61
C ASN A 202 0.79 7.38 -8.50
N ILE A 203 0.92 7.78 -7.23
CA ILE A 203 0.30 7.10 -6.09
C ILE A 203 -0.77 8.02 -5.51
N ARG A 204 -1.98 7.49 -5.35
CA ARG A 204 -3.02 8.06 -4.51
C ARG A 204 -3.36 7.11 -3.37
N ILE A 205 -3.77 7.66 -2.23
CA ILE A 205 -4.13 6.89 -1.04
C ILE A 205 -5.54 7.23 -0.58
N LEU A 206 -6.34 6.21 -0.33
CA LEU A 206 -7.57 6.31 0.43
C LEU A 206 -7.22 6.00 1.90
N PRO A 207 -7.26 7.00 2.79
CA PRO A 207 -6.80 6.84 4.17
C PRO A 207 -7.81 6.06 5.02
N SER A 208 -7.36 5.65 6.20
CA SER A 208 -8.21 5.18 7.29
C SER A 208 -8.29 6.18 8.43
N GLY A 209 -9.33 6.04 9.24
CA GLY A 209 -9.54 6.78 10.48
C GLY A 209 -9.81 5.85 11.65
N MET A 210 -9.64 6.36 12.87
CA MET A 210 -10.03 5.63 14.09
C MET A 210 -11.54 5.32 14.09
N ASP A 211 -12.34 6.16 13.44
CA ASP A 211 -13.79 5.99 13.33
C ASP A 211 -14.18 4.86 12.36
N ASP A 212 -13.23 4.30 11.59
CA ASP A 212 -13.49 3.13 10.74
C ASP A 212 -13.91 1.90 11.56
N PHE A 213 -13.58 1.86 12.86
CA PHE A 213 -14.11 0.85 13.78
C PHE A 213 -15.65 0.86 13.88
N TYR A 214 -16.32 1.96 13.55
CA TYR A 214 -17.78 2.01 13.53
C TYR A 214 -18.37 1.11 12.43
N PHE A 215 -17.68 0.92 11.30
CA PHE A 215 -18.14 0.00 10.25
C PHE A 215 -18.32 -1.43 10.79
N GLU A 216 -17.37 -1.89 11.61
CA GLU A 216 -17.45 -3.20 12.27
C GLU A 216 -18.64 -3.30 13.22
N HIS A 217 -18.89 -2.23 13.99
CA HIS A 217 -19.95 -2.20 14.98
C HIS A 217 -21.35 -2.16 14.35
N GLU A 218 -21.52 -1.32 13.34
CA GLU A 218 -22.76 -1.15 12.59
C GLU A 218 -23.12 -2.45 11.86
N THR A 219 -22.16 -3.01 11.11
CA THR A 219 -22.35 -4.30 10.41
C THR A 219 -22.76 -5.42 11.38
N ALA A 220 -22.10 -5.53 12.54
CA ALA A 220 -22.43 -6.54 13.54
C ALA A 220 -23.82 -6.34 14.19
N THR A 221 -24.34 -5.12 14.18
CA THR A 221 -25.67 -4.79 14.70
C THR A 221 -26.74 -5.12 13.65
N GLU A 222 -26.53 -4.71 12.40
CA GLU A 222 -27.44 -4.98 11.27
C GLU A 222 -27.67 -6.49 11.07
N LEU A 223 -26.62 -7.30 11.19
CA LEU A 223 -26.70 -8.77 11.09
C LEU A 223 -27.49 -9.44 12.23
N LYS A 224 -27.63 -8.79 13.40
CA LYS A 224 -28.45 -9.32 14.51
C LYS A 224 -29.93 -9.01 14.33
N GLU A 225 -30.24 -7.94 13.61
CA GLU A 225 -31.60 -7.42 13.47
C GLU A 225 -32.30 -7.95 12.21
N SER A 226 -31.55 -8.33 11.17
CA SER A 226 -32.11 -8.83 9.90
C SER A 226 -32.29 -10.36 9.88
N SER A 227 -33.43 -10.83 9.33
CA SER A 227 -33.79 -12.26 9.22
C SER A 227 -33.92 -12.81 7.78
N SER A 228 -33.51 -12.08 6.74
CA SER A 228 -33.49 -12.61 5.36
C SER A 228 -32.57 -11.90 4.35
N TYR A 229 -31.91 -12.73 3.52
CA TYR A 229 -31.46 -12.63 2.11
C TYR A 229 -30.41 -11.61 1.63
N GLU A 230 -30.15 -10.46 2.26
CA GLU A 230 -28.96 -9.62 1.91
C GLU A 230 -27.72 -9.93 2.78
N GLU A 231 -27.71 -11.11 3.42
CA GLU A 231 -26.80 -11.53 4.50
C GLU A 231 -25.30 -11.39 4.20
N THR A 232 -24.90 -11.32 2.94
CA THR A 232 -23.48 -11.24 2.54
C THR A 232 -23.04 -9.86 2.08
N ARG A 233 -23.94 -8.91 1.81
CA ARG A 233 -23.60 -7.62 1.18
C ARG A 233 -22.60 -6.81 1.99
N HIS A 234 -22.63 -6.92 3.32
CA HIS A 234 -21.67 -6.25 4.20
C HIS A 234 -20.22 -6.71 3.96
N TYR A 235 -19.98 -7.89 3.36
CA TYR A 235 -18.65 -8.37 2.96
C TYR A 235 -18.18 -7.86 1.60
N HIS A 236 -19.05 -7.18 0.84
CA HIS A 236 -18.78 -6.67 -0.51
C HIS A 236 -18.69 -5.14 -0.59
N LYS A 237 -18.87 -4.42 0.53
CA LYS A 237 -18.86 -2.95 0.59
C LYS A 237 -17.61 -2.33 0.00
N LEU A 238 -16.42 -2.86 0.29
CA LEU A 238 -15.18 -2.34 -0.29
C LEU A 238 -15.16 -2.50 -1.82
N LYS A 239 -15.61 -3.66 -2.32
CA LYS A 239 -15.67 -3.91 -3.77
C LYS A 239 -16.68 -3.00 -4.46
N GLU A 240 -17.91 -2.95 -3.95
CA GLU A 240 -19.03 -2.25 -4.57
C GLU A 240 -18.98 -0.73 -4.41
N ARG A 241 -18.62 -0.25 -3.22
CA ARG A 241 -18.68 1.18 -2.88
C ARG A 241 -17.37 1.91 -3.11
N VAL A 242 -16.24 1.20 -3.15
CA VAL A 242 -14.92 1.84 -3.27
C VAL A 242 -14.20 1.44 -4.55
N ILE A 243 -14.01 0.14 -4.82
CA ILE A 243 -13.15 -0.29 -5.94
C ILE A 243 -13.83 -0.14 -7.30
N GLN A 244 -15.06 -0.66 -7.47
CA GLN A 244 -15.79 -0.59 -8.74
C GLN A 244 -15.98 0.85 -9.26
N PRO A 245 -16.32 1.84 -8.41
CA PRO A 245 -16.50 3.22 -8.87
C PRO A 245 -15.23 3.87 -9.45
N VAL A 246 -14.05 3.34 -9.15
CA VAL A 246 -12.74 3.88 -9.59
C VAL A 246 -11.91 2.87 -10.39
N GLU A 247 -12.56 1.86 -10.98
CA GLU A 247 -11.85 0.80 -11.70
C GLU A 247 -10.96 1.35 -12.82
N ASP A 248 -11.43 2.37 -13.54
CA ASP A 248 -10.72 2.98 -14.68
C ASP A 248 -9.62 3.97 -14.25
N GLU A 249 -9.58 4.37 -12.98
CA GLU A 249 -8.66 5.36 -12.42
C GLU A 249 -7.28 4.78 -12.05
N PHE A 250 -7.20 3.47 -11.89
CA PHE A 250 -6.02 2.77 -11.39
C PHE A 250 -5.65 1.57 -12.27
N ASP A 251 -4.36 1.25 -12.25
CA ASP A 251 -3.83 0.03 -12.86
C ASP A 251 -3.66 -1.06 -11.79
N ILE A 252 -3.25 -0.63 -10.59
CA ILE A 252 -3.00 -1.49 -9.44
C ILE A 252 -3.55 -0.81 -8.19
N ILE A 253 -4.31 -1.54 -7.36
CA ILE A 253 -4.68 -1.12 -6.00
C ILE A 253 -3.99 -2.05 -4.99
N LEU A 254 -3.32 -1.48 -4.00
CA LEU A 254 -2.75 -2.20 -2.85
C LEU A 254 -3.61 -1.96 -1.62
N ILE A 255 -4.00 -3.03 -0.92
CA ILE A 255 -4.80 -2.93 0.31
C ILE A 255 -3.95 -3.34 1.52
N ASP A 256 -3.77 -2.40 2.46
CA ASP A 256 -3.18 -2.69 3.79
C ASP A 256 -4.28 -3.10 4.75
N THR A 257 -4.01 -4.04 5.65
CA THR A 257 -5.03 -4.58 6.56
C THR A 257 -4.50 -4.72 7.97
N ALA A 258 -5.38 -4.51 8.96
CA ALA A 258 -5.11 -4.85 10.35
C ALA A 258 -4.88 -6.37 10.52
N PRO A 259 -4.11 -6.83 11.52
CA PRO A 259 -3.88 -8.26 11.80
C PRO A 259 -5.09 -8.97 12.43
N SER A 260 -6.30 -8.44 12.25
CA SER A 260 -7.53 -8.89 12.89
C SER A 260 -8.48 -9.50 11.87
N LEU A 261 -9.13 -10.62 12.22
CA LEU A 261 -10.14 -11.24 11.38
C LEU A 261 -11.51 -10.61 11.70
N ASN A 262 -11.90 -9.61 10.91
CA ASN A 262 -13.08 -8.77 11.09
C ASN A 262 -13.79 -8.50 9.74
N PHE A 263 -14.87 -7.71 9.70
CA PHE A 263 -15.60 -7.44 8.46
C PHE A 263 -14.75 -6.68 7.43
N MET A 264 -13.92 -5.74 7.85
CA MET A 264 -12.95 -5.04 7.00
C MET A 264 -11.98 -6.03 6.35
N PHE A 265 -11.42 -6.96 7.12
CA PHE A 265 -10.53 -8.01 6.61
C PHE A 265 -11.22 -8.84 5.51
N TYR A 266 -12.45 -9.27 5.73
CA TYR A 266 -13.18 -10.01 4.70
C TYR A 266 -13.51 -9.15 3.48
N ASN A 267 -13.87 -7.88 3.67
CA ASN A 267 -14.05 -6.93 2.55
C ASN A 267 -12.78 -6.79 1.70
N ALA A 268 -11.61 -6.69 2.32
CA ALA A 268 -10.33 -6.67 1.62
C ALA A 268 -10.15 -7.94 0.76
N LEU A 269 -10.46 -9.10 1.32
CA LEU A 269 -10.35 -10.38 0.61
C LEU A 269 -11.33 -10.48 -0.55
N MET A 270 -12.61 -10.14 -0.32
CA MET A 270 -13.67 -10.20 -1.34
C MET A 270 -13.45 -9.22 -2.49
N ALA A 271 -12.76 -8.10 -2.24
CA ALA A 271 -12.45 -7.09 -3.24
C ALA A 271 -11.11 -7.36 -3.98
N SER A 272 -10.25 -8.20 -3.41
CA SER A 272 -8.90 -8.47 -3.94
C SER A 272 -8.88 -9.52 -5.06
N THR A 273 -8.14 -9.24 -6.12
CA THR A 273 -7.86 -10.18 -7.22
C THR A 273 -6.62 -11.04 -6.98
N ALA A 274 -5.72 -10.60 -6.10
CA ALA A 274 -4.49 -11.30 -5.74
C ALA A 274 -4.13 -11.09 -4.26
N MET A 275 -3.34 -11.99 -3.71
CA MET A 275 -2.91 -11.94 -2.31
C MET A 275 -1.40 -12.11 -2.16
N LEU A 276 -0.79 -11.25 -1.35
CA LEU A 276 0.58 -11.38 -0.89
C LEU A 276 0.60 -11.57 0.64
N ILE A 277 1.30 -12.59 1.11
CA ILE A 277 1.33 -12.99 2.51
C ILE A 277 2.75 -12.82 3.06
N PRO A 278 3.03 -11.77 3.84
CA PRO A 278 4.34 -11.59 4.47
C PRO A 278 4.61 -12.64 5.55
N VAL A 279 5.78 -13.29 5.47
CA VAL A 279 6.24 -14.33 6.38
C VAL A 279 7.60 -13.96 6.95
N HIS A 280 7.64 -13.72 8.25
CA HIS A 280 8.90 -13.50 8.98
C HIS A 280 9.50 -14.85 9.41
N PRO A 281 10.73 -15.23 8.97
CA PRO A 281 11.26 -16.57 9.15
C PRO A 281 11.96 -16.75 10.51
N GLU A 282 11.28 -16.50 11.63
CA GLU A 282 11.78 -16.82 12.97
C GLU A 282 11.12 -18.10 13.52
N ALA A 283 11.81 -18.82 14.42
CA ALA A 283 11.32 -20.11 14.92
C ALA A 283 10.00 -20.00 15.70
N VAL A 284 9.85 -18.96 16.52
CA VAL A 284 8.60 -18.64 17.23
C VAL A 284 7.49 -18.25 16.24
N ASP A 285 7.90 -17.68 15.11
CA ASP A 285 7.01 -17.19 14.07
C ASP A 285 6.52 -18.33 13.20
N PHE A 286 7.32 -19.38 13.00
CA PHE A 286 6.96 -20.52 12.18
C PHE A 286 5.76 -21.31 12.74
N ASP A 287 5.63 -21.48 14.06
CA ASP A 287 4.44 -22.11 14.67
C ASP A 287 3.19 -21.23 14.48
N ALA A 288 3.33 -19.91 14.65
CA ALA A 288 2.26 -18.96 14.39
C ALA A 288 1.86 -18.94 12.90
N ASN A 289 2.84 -19.01 11.99
CA ASN A 289 2.63 -19.12 10.55
C ASN A 289 1.92 -20.42 10.22
N ASN A 290 2.31 -21.56 10.81
CA ASN A 290 1.63 -22.83 10.58
C ASN A 290 0.16 -22.81 11.06
N LYS A 291 -0.14 -22.14 12.18
CA LYS A 291 -1.53 -21.88 12.62
C LYS A 291 -2.28 -20.99 11.64
N TYR A 292 -1.63 -19.93 11.14
CA TYR A 292 -2.21 -19.05 10.12
C TYR A 292 -2.51 -19.82 8.83
N LEU A 293 -1.58 -20.65 8.36
CA LEU A 293 -1.72 -21.47 7.16
C LEU A 293 -2.89 -22.45 7.26
N LYS A 294 -3.10 -23.06 8.44
CA LYS A 294 -4.29 -23.89 8.69
C LYS A 294 -5.58 -23.06 8.61
N ARG A 295 -5.59 -21.86 9.18
CA ARG A 295 -6.72 -20.94 9.10
C ARG A 295 -6.94 -20.38 7.69
N LEU A 296 -5.89 -20.27 6.88
CA LEU A 296 -5.98 -19.74 5.52
C LEU A 296 -6.93 -20.59 4.66
N GLY A 297 -6.95 -21.91 4.86
CA GLY A 297 -7.93 -22.80 4.23
C GLY A 297 -9.37 -22.52 4.64
N GLU A 298 -9.62 -22.25 5.93
CA GLU A 298 -10.94 -21.88 6.47
C GLU A 298 -11.38 -20.50 5.97
N ILE A 299 -10.45 -19.55 5.93
CA ILE A 299 -10.66 -18.20 5.39
C ILE A 299 -11.01 -18.30 3.92
N TYR A 300 -10.26 -19.07 3.13
CA TYR A 300 -10.54 -19.27 1.71
C TYR A 300 -11.92 -19.91 1.51
N HIS A 301 -12.24 -20.95 2.29
CA HIS A 301 -13.56 -21.58 2.21
C HIS A 301 -14.68 -20.58 2.49
N THR A 302 -14.52 -19.73 3.49
CA THR A 302 -15.49 -18.67 3.82
C THR A 302 -15.61 -17.65 2.68
N VAL A 303 -14.50 -17.14 2.17
CA VAL A 303 -14.46 -16.16 1.07
C VAL A 303 -15.09 -16.73 -0.21
N ALA A 304 -14.81 -17.99 -0.54
CA ALA A 304 -15.46 -18.68 -1.66
C ALA A 304 -16.97 -18.86 -1.43
N ALA A 305 -17.39 -19.21 -0.22
CA ALA A 305 -18.82 -19.33 0.13
C ALA A 305 -19.56 -17.98 0.07
N LEU A 306 -18.85 -16.87 0.28
CA LEU A 306 -19.36 -15.51 0.12
C LEU A 306 -19.40 -15.03 -1.35
N GLY A 307 -18.97 -15.86 -2.31
CA GLY A 307 -19.08 -15.59 -3.74
C GLY A 307 -17.81 -15.09 -4.42
N HIS A 308 -16.64 -15.23 -3.79
CA HIS A 308 -15.37 -14.88 -4.43
C HIS A 308 -14.93 -15.99 -5.40
N GLU A 309 -14.53 -15.61 -6.62
CA GLU A 309 -14.19 -16.55 -7.70
C GLU A 309 -12.78 -17.15 -7.60
N GLY A 310 -11.99 -16.67 -6.64
CA GLY A 310 -10.59 -17.07 -6.42
C GLY A 310 -9.62 -15.95 -6.77
N TRP A 311 -8.36 -16.14 -6.40
CA TRP A 311 -7.30 -15.18 -6.67
C TRP A 311 -6.46 -15.62 -7.86
N ASP A 312 -6.05 -14.65 -8.68
CA ASP A 312 -5.12 -14.82 -9.79
C ASP A 312 -3.82 -15.48 -9.34
N PHE A 313 -3.32 -15.00 -8.20
CA PHE A 313 -2.20 -15.60 -7.50
C PHE A 313 -2.28 -15.32 -6.00
N MET A 314 -1.69 -16.25 -5.25
CA MET A 314 -1.43 -16.11 -3.82
C MET A 314 0.04 -16.45 -3.59
N GLN A 315 0.81 -15.49 -3.05
CA GLN A 315 2.25 -15.62 -2.86
C GLN A 315 2.66 -15.34 -1.42
N PHE A 316 3.55 -16.17 -0.87
CA PHE A 316 4.25 -15.91 0.38
C PHE A 316 5.49 -15.08 0.10
N LEU A 317 5.57 -13.92 0.73
CA LEU A 317 6.74 -13.05 0.69
C LEU A 317 7.54 -13.22 1.98
N VAL A 318 8.74 -13.78 1.89
CA VAL A 318 9.64 -13.83 3.05
C VAL A 318 10.12 -12.42 3.35
N THR A 319 9.89 -11.94 4.57
CA THR A 319 10.25 -10.59 5.02
C THR A 319 11.34 -10.61 6.08
N ASN A 320 12.07 -9.51 6.20
CA ASN A 320 13.12 -9.28 7.21
C ASN A 320 14.18 -10.41 7.26
N TYR A 321 14.55 -10.95 6.09
CA TYR A 321 15.49 -12.07 5.98
C TYR A 321 16.95 -11.65 6.21
N VAL A 322 17.62 -12.27 7.17
CA VAL A 322 19.02 -12.01 7.50
C VAL A 322 19.92 -12.98 6.72
N LYS A 323 20.63 -12.46 5.72
CA LYS A 323 21.60 -13.24 4.94
C LYS A 323 22.66 -13.87 5.85
N GLY A 324 22.93 -15.15 5.67
CA GLY A 324 23.88 -15.92 6.48
C GLY A 324 23.29 -16.49 7.78
N ASN A 325 22.05 -16.15 8.15
CA ASN A 325 21.39 -16.79 9.28
C ASN A 325 20.94 -18.21 8.89
N HIS A 326 21.61 -19.21 9.47
CA HIS A 326 21.35 -20.62 9.20
C HIS A 326 19.93 -21.04 9.58
N SER A 327 19.43 -20.60 10.74
CA SER A 327 18.09 -20.96 11.22
C SER A 327 17.00 -20.40 10.31
N GLN A 328 17.10 -19.13 9.89
CA GLN A 328 16.14 -18.54 8.97
C GLN A 328 16.18 -19.21 7.59
N ARG A 329 17.38 -19.58 7.11
CA ARG A 329 17.53 -20.30 5.83
C ARG A 329 16.84 -21.66 5.85
N ASP A 330 16.94 -22.40 6.94
CA ASP A 330 16.29 -23.71 7.08
C ASP A 330 14.77 -23.54 7.13
N ILE A 331 14.25 -22.55 7.86
CA ILE A 331 12.82 -22.20 7.87
C ILE A 331 12.32 -21.83 6.47
N VAL A 332 13.04 -20.97 5.74
CA VAL A 332 12.66 -20.59 4.37
C VAL A 332 12.67 -21.80 3.43
N LYS A 333 13.61 -22.73 3.60
CA LYS A 333 13.64 -23.99 2.84
C LYS A 333 12.41 -24.84 3.14
N ASP A 334 11.99 -24.94 4.40
CA ASP A 334 10.79 -25.69 4.78
C ASP A 334 9.52 -25.05 4.21
N VAL A 335 9.39 -23.72 4.28
CA VAL A 335 8.30 -22.96 3.65
C VAL A 335 8.26 -23.21 2.14
N ARG A 336 9.40 -23.14 1.44
CA ARG A 336 9.48 -23.43 0.00
C ARG A 336 9.19 -24.88 -0.33
N THR A 337 9.52 -25.82 0.55
CA THR A 337 9.21 -27.24 0.36
C THR A 337 7.70 -27.48 0.50
N ALA A 338 7.05 -26.79 1.44
CA ALA A 338 5.61 -26.91 1.67
C ALA A 338 4.76 -26.20 0.61
N PHE A 339 5.16 -24.99 0.20
CA PHE A 339 4.36 -24.10 -0.65
C PHE A 339 4.90 -23.92 -2.06
N GLY A 340 6.04 -24.51 -2.41
CA GLY A 340 6.53 -24.57 -3.79
C GLY A 340 6.52 -23.23 -4.53
N ARG A 341 5.69 -23.15 -5.58
CA ARG A 341 5.58 -22.00 -6.50
C ARG A 341 4.80 -20.81 -5.92
N GLN A 342 4.13 -21.02 -4.78
CA GLN A 342 3.42 -19.97 -4.05
C GLN A 342 4.36 -19.21 -3.10
N VAL A 343 5.69 -19.38 -3.20
CA VAL A 343 6.66 -18.58 -2.44
C VAL A 343 7.47 -17.73 -3.41
N MET A 344 7.55 -16.44 -3.15
CA MET A 344 8.38 -15.51 -3.91
C MET A 344 9.85 -15.98 -3.90
N SER A 345 10.50 -15.85 -5.06
CA SER A 345 11.89 -16.19 -5.29
C SER A 345 12.81 -15.25 -4.51
N TYR A 346 12.44 -13.97 -4.45
CA TYR A 346 13.19 -12.95 -3.72
C TYR A 346 12.56 -12.63 -2.36
N PRO A 347 13.32 -12.72 -1.25
CA PRO A 347 12.88 -12.21 0.04
C PRO A 347 13.12 -10.70 0.14
N ILE A 348 12.38 -10.02 1.01
CA ILE A 348 12.80 -8.71 1.55
C ILE A 348 13.84 -8.98 2.63
N ASN A 349 15.08 -8.56 2.39
CA ASN A 349 16.18 -8.72 3.34
C ASN A 349 16.06 -7.74 4.51
N HIS A 350 16.57 -8.15 5.67
CA HIS A 350 16.79 -7.26 6.79
C HIS A 350 17.74 -6.14 6.37
N SER A 351 17.34 -4.89 6.62
CA SER A 351 18.15 -3.71 6.36
C SER A 351 17.86 -2.62 7.38
N SER A 352 18.92 -2.10 7.99
CA SER A 352 18.84 -0.93 8.86
C SER A 352 18.30 0.31 8.14
N ALA A 353 18.48 0.40 6.82
CA ALA A 353 17.93 1.48 6.02
C ALA A 353 16.40 1.41 5.92
N ILE A 354 15.83 0.20 5.78
CA ILE A 354 14.37 0.01 5.79
C ILE A 354 13.80 0.37 7.16
N THR A 355 14.44 -0.07 8.24
CA THR A 355 14.04 0.26 9.62
C THR A 355 14.09 1.77 9.87
N ALA A 356 15.19 2.43 9.50
CA ALA A 356 15.36 3.87 9.66
C ALA A 356 14.35 4.68 8.84
N SER A 357 14.09 4.28 7.59
CA SER A 357 13.08 4.95 6.76
C SER A 357 11.70 4.82 7.39
N SER A 358 11.35 3.61 7.83
CA SER A 358 10.05 3.32 8.44
C SER A 358 9.82 4.07 9.75
N SER A 359 10.87 4.33 10.55
CA SER A 359 10.74 5.11 11.80
C SER A 359 10.35 6.58 11.57
N SER A 360 10.56 7.09 10.35
CA SER A 360 10.16 8.43 9.94
C SER A 360 9.01 8.39 8.92
N PHE A 361 8.27 7.28 8.85
CA PHE A 361 7.19 7.06 7.88
C PHE A 361 7.61 7.34 6.43
N ASN A 362 8.85 7.03 6.08
CA ASN A 362 9.40 7.16 4.75
C ASN A 362 9.60 5.79 4.13
N THR A 363 9.31 5.69 2.84
CA THR A 363 9.73 4.53 2.05
C THR A 363 11.25 4.56 1.86
N ILE A 364 11.84 3.43 1.51
CA ILE A 364 13.26 3.35 1.18
C ILE A 364 13.61 4.20 -0.06
N PHE A 365 12.62 4.58 -0.86
CA PHE A 365 12.79 5.42 -2.04
C PHE A 365 12.68 6.91 -1.75
N ASP A 366 12.12 7.30 -0.61
CA ASP A 366 12.08 8.69 -0.15
C ASP A 366 13.47 9.16 0.34
N GLN A 367 14.28 8.23 0.86
CA GLN A 367 15.57 8.54 1.45
C GLN A 367 16.62 8.94 0.40
N LYS A 368 17.26 10.11 0.60
CA LYS A 368 18.46 10.50 -0.14
C LYS A 368 19.69 9.83 0.46
N THR A 369 20.68 9.56 -0.39
CA THR A 369 21.96 8.98 0.06
C THR A 369 22.76 9.86 1.02
N SER A 370 22.46 11.16 1.08
CA SER A 370 23.08 12.13 2.00
C SER A 370 22.41 12.16 3.37
N ASP A 371 21.13 11.80 3.44
CA ASP A 371 20.26 12.08 4.58
C ASP A 371 19.87 10.80 5.34
N SER A 372 20.25 9.63 4.81
CA SER A 372 19.90 8.36 5.43
C SER A 372 20.68 8.15 6.73
N LEU A 373 19.96 7.83 7.81
CA LEU A 373 20.53 7.33 9.08
C LEU A 373 21.31 6.00 8.91
N ALA A 374 21.22 5.37 7.74
CA ALA A 374 21.99 4.20 7.34
C ALA A 374 23.09 4.55 6.32
N SER A 375 24.05 3.66 6.09
CA SER A 375 25.07 3.89 5.06
C SER A 375 24.46 3.90 3.65
N ARG A 376 25.03 4.71 2.75
CA ARG A 376 24.65 4.76 1.33
C ARG A 376 24.60 3.37 0.67
N GLU A 377 25.56 2.51 1.00
CA GLU A 377 25.61 1.15 0.47
C GLU A 377 24.46 0.27 0.99
N SER A 378 24.06 0.43 2.26
CA SER A 378 22.91 -0.27 2.83
C SER A 378 21.60 0.16 2.16
N LEU A 379 21.45 1.47 1.92
CA LEU A 379 20.30 2.05 1.21
C LEU A 379 20.18 1.49 -0.22
N LEU A 380 21.26 1.57 -1.01
CA LEU A 380 21.26 1.08 -2.40
C LEU A 380 20.97 -0.42 -2.49
N ARG A 381 21.58 -1.23 -1.61
CA ARG A 381 21.31 -2.67 -1.55
C ARG A 381 19.87 -2.99 -1.18
N ALA A 382 19.27 -2.20 -0.28
CA ALA A 382 17.86 -2.36 0.08
C ALA A 382 16.94 -1.99 -1.08
N GLN A 383 17.19 -0.87 -1.77
CA GLN A 383 16.43 -0.45 -2.95
C GLN A 383 16.49 -1.48 -4.07
N GLU A 384 17.68 -2.02 -4.37
CA GLU A 384 17.87 -3.08 -5.37
C GLU A 384 17.11 -4.36 -4.98
N ASN A 385 17.17 -4.77 -3.71
CA ASN A 385 16.43 -5.94 -3.26
C ASN A 385 14.91 -5.75 -3.34
N ILE A 386 14.37 -4.58 -2.98
CA ILE A 386 12.94 -4.30 -3.17
C ILE A 386 12.58 -4.31 -4.66
N LYS A 387 13.47 -3.81 -5.53
CA LYS A 387 13.27 -3.86 -6.98
C LYS A 387 13.20 -5.31 -7.48
N ASP A 388 14.06 -6.21 -7.02
CA ASP A 388 13.97 -7.63 -7.41
C ASP A 388 12.62 -8.26 -7.04
N VAL A 389 12.09 -7.92 -5.85
CA VAL A 389 10.76 -8.39 -5.40
C VAL A 389 9.65 -7.80 -6.27
N VAL A 390 9.75 -6.51 -6.63
CA VAL A 390 8.77 -5.84 -7.48
C VAL A 390 8.82 -6.36 -8.92
N ASP A 391 9.99 -6.63 -9.47
CA ASP A 391 10.11 -7.19 -10.83
C ASP A 391 9.41 -8.56 -10.90
N GLU A 392 9.56 -9.41 -9.86
CA GLU A 392 8.83 -10.68 -9.74
C GLU A 392 7.31 -10.48 -9.56
N LEU A 393 6.90 -9.52 -8.73
CA LEU A 393 5.48 -9.20 -8.52
C LEU A 393 4.83 -8.66 -9.80
N GLU A 394 5.50 -7.76 -10.52
CA GLU A 394 5.02 -7.20 -11.78
C GLU A 394 4.82 -8.30 -12.83
N MET A 395 5.72 -9.29 -12.88
CA MET A 395 5.54 -10.45 -13.77
C MET A 395 4.25 -11.22 -13.45
N LEU A 396 3.93 -11.42 -12.18
CA LEU A 396 2.68 -12.08 -11.77
C LEU A 396 1.45 -11.26 -12.18
N ILE A 397 1.48 -9.94 -11.92
CA ILE A 397 0.38 -9.03 -12.29
C ILE A 397 0.15 -9.06 -13.80
N ARG A 398 1.19 -8.77 -14.59
CA ARG A 398 1.07 -8.72 -16.06
C ARG A 398 0.74 -10.08 -16.67
N SER A 399 1.11 -11.21 -16.04
CA SER A 399 0.70 -12.52 -16.56
C SER A 399 -0.83 -12.74 -16.51
N ASN A 400 -1.56 -11.94 -15.74
CA ASN A 400 -3.02 -11.99 -15.59
C ASN A 400 -3.75 -10.91 -16.38
N TRP A 401 -3.03 -10.08 -17.13
CA TRP A 401 -3.58 -9.11 -18.07
C TRP A 401 -3.59 -9.67 -19.49
N SER A 402 -4.74 -9.58 -20.14
CA SER A 402 -4.97 -10.11 -21.48
C SER A 402 -4.05 -9.46 -22.53
N SER A 403 -3.76 -8.17 -22.40
CA SER A 403 -2.90 -7.42 -23.32
C SER A 403 -1.44 -7.88 -23.32
N THR A 404 -1.00 -8.53 -22.23
CA THR A 404 0.38 -8.98 -22.02
C THR A 404 0.53 -10.49 -22.09
N GLN A 405 -0.57 -11.24 -22.18
CA GLN A 405 -0.52 -12.67 -22.48
C GLN A 405 -0.12 -12.86 -23.95
N SER A 406 0.86 -13.73 -24.17
CA SER A 406 1.22 -14.13 -25.53
C SER A 406 0.12 -15.03 -26.08
N ASN A 407 -0.70 -14.53 -27.01
CA ASN A 407 -1.58 -15.38 -27.81
C ASN A 407 -0.68 -16.26 -28.70
N LEU A 408 -0.48 -17.51 -28.28
CA LEU A 408 -0.02 -18.56 -29.18
C LEU A 408 -1.25 -19.00 -29.97
N ASP A 409 -1.50 -18.35 -31.11
CA ASP A 409 -2.45 -18.83 -32.12
C ASP A 409 -1.98 -20.13 -32.77
#